data_AF-A0A3D5BTN1-F1
#
_entry.id   AF-A0A3D5BTN1-F1
#
_cell.length_a   1.000
_cell.length_b   1.000
_cell.length_c   1.000
_cell.angle_alpha   90.00
_cell.angle_beta   90.00
_cell.angle_gamma   90.00
#
_symmetry.space_group_name_H-M   'P 1'
#
loop_
_entity.id
_entity.type
_entity.pdbx_description
1 polymer ?
#
loop_
_entity_poly.entity_id
_entity_poly.type
_entity_poly.pdbx_seq_one_letter_code
_entity_poly.pdbx_strand_id
1 'polypeptide(L)'
;FSGGAGTAEGASSIFLGLGAGIFCYFGVSLKSRFGYDDSLDVVGIHGIGGIWGALATGLFATKAVNAAGADGLFYGNPGQLWIQFVSVVATLAFSFIVTYALLKIVGAITPLRVTEEEEEAGLDVSQHSESAYQA
;
A
#
# COMPACT_ATOMS: atom_id res chain seq x y z
N PHE A 1 2.30 5.79 3.20
CA PHE A 1 2.72 6.46 4.45
C PHE A 1 3.04 7.95 4.34
N SER A 2 3.48 8.49 3.18
CA SER A 2 3.88 9.91 3.05
C SER A 2 2.74 10.95 2.95
N GLY A 3 1.50 10.55 2.62
CA GLY A 3 0.43 11.48 2.21
C GLY A 3 -0.07 12.50 3.25
N GLY A 4 0.22 12.31 4.55
CA GLY A 4 -0.20 13.23 5.62
C GLY A 4 0.95 13.97 6.32
N ALA A 5 2.21 13.63 6.01
CA ALA A 5 3.39 14.06 6.76
C ALA A 5 3.75 15.57 6.59
N GLY A 6 2.95 16.34 5.87
CA GLY A 6 3.15 17.77 5.66
C GLY A 6 1.86 18.59 5.69
N THR A 7 0.77 18.05 6.21
CA THR A 7 -0.54 18.72 6.21
C THR A 7 -1.28 18.64 7.53
N ALA A 8 -0.89 17.75 8.44
CA ALA A 8 -1.55 17.55 9.73
C ALA A 8 -0.72 18.16 10.88
N GLU A 9 -1.40 18.68 11.90
CA GLU A 9 -0.73 19.20 13.10
C GLU A 9 -0.07 18.09 13.92
N GLY A 10 0.84 18.48 14.83
CA GLY A 10 1.60 17.55 15.68
C GLY A 10 0.72 16.54 16.42
N ALA A 11 -0.40 16.98 17.01
CA ALA A 11 -1.33 16.09 17.71
C ALA A 11 -2.10 15.15 16.77
N SER A 12 -2.41 15.60 15.55
CA SER A 12 -3.10 14.80 14.53
C SER A 12 -2.21 13.65 14.02
N SER A 13 -0.89 13.87 13.95
CA SER A 13 0.07 12.86 13.49
C SER A 13 0.09 11.58 14.33
N ILE A 14 -0.24 11.67 15.63
CA ILE A 14 -0.39 10.51 16.53
C ILE A 14 -1.52 9.60 16.06
N PHE A 15 -2.67 10.18 15.68
CA PHE A 15 -3.81 9.41 15.17
C PHE A 15 -3.50 8.77 13.82
N LEU A 16 -2.72 9.43 12.96
CA LEU A 16 -2.26 8.84 11.71
C LEU A 16 -1.40 7.60 11.98
N GLY A 17 -0.44 7.69 12.90
CA GLY A 17 0.45 6.58 13.26
C GLY A 17 -0.29 5.41 13.93
N LEU A 18 -1.12 5.68 14.93
CA LEU A 18 -1.92 4.66 15.62
C LEU A 18 -2.90 3.97 14.68
N GLY A 19 -3.62 4.75 13.87
CA GLY A 19 -4.53 4.19 12.86
C GLY A 19 -3.79 3.31 11.87
N ALA A 20 -2.62 3.74 11.39
CA ALA A 20 -1.84 2.93 10.47
C ALA A 20 -1.38 1.61 11.09
N GLY A 21 -0.92 1.62 12.35
CA GLY A 21 -0.57 0.38 13.05
C GLY A 21 -1.74 -0.59 13.16
N ILE A 22 -2.92 -0.10 13.56
CA ILE A 22 -4.13 -0.91 13.69
C ILE A 22 -4.57 -1.46 12.33
N PHE A 23 -4.76 -0.58 11.33
CA PHE A 23 -5.29 -0.99 10.03
C PHE A 23 -4.31 -1.89 9.27
N CYS A 24 -3.01 -1.62 9.32
CA CYS A 24 -2.02 -2.49 8.67
C CYS A 24 -1.93 -3.86 9.34
N TYR A 25 -2.00 -3.95 10.68
CA TYR A 25 -2.02 -5.23 11.38
C TYR A 25 -3.20 -6.11 10.94
N PHE A 26 -4.40 -5.52 10.92
CA PHE A 26 -5.58 -6.24 10.42
C PHE A 26 -5.46 -6.54 8.92
N GLY A 27 -4.90 -5.62 8.13
CA GLY A 27 -4.58 -5.80 6.72
C GLY A 27 -3.77 -7.06 6.46
N VAL A 28 -2.67 -7.24 7.21
CA VAL A 28 -1.81 -8.43 7.13
C VAL A 28 -2.57 -9.68 7.56
N SER A 29 -3.37 -9.62 8.62
CA SER A 29 -4.14 -10.78 9.10
C SER A 29 -5.18 -11.30 8.08
N LEU A 30 -5.58 -10.49 7.09
CA LEU A 30 -6.56 -10.89 6.08
C LEU A 30 -5.98 -11.92 5.10
N LYS A 31 -4.65 -12.00 4.92
CA LYS A 31 -4.04 -12.97 3.99
C LYS A 31 -4.27 -14.41 4.39
N SER A 32 -4.15 -14.73 5.69
CA SER A 32 -4.43 -16.07 6.21
C SER A 32 -5.91 -16.42 6.14
N ARG A 33 -6.79 -15.42 6.21
CA ARG A 33 -8.24 -15.59 6.10
C ARG A 33 -8.71 -15.85 4.67
N PHE A 34 -8.12 -15.16 3.69
CA PHE A 34 -8.51 -15.25 2.28
C PHE A 34 -7.62 -16.19 1.46
N GLY A 35 -6.54 -16.70 2.03
CA GLY A 35 -5.66 -17.70 1.41
C GLY A 35 -4.83 -17.16 0.24
N TYR A 36 -4.56 -15.86 0.17
CA TYR A 36 -3.67 -15.29 -0.83
C TYR A 36 -2.22 -15.23 -0.33
N ASP A 37 -1.28 -15.49 -1.24
CA ASP A 37 0.15 -15.42 -0.98
C ASP A 37 0.67 -14.02 -1.33
N ASP A 38 0.69 -13.16 -0.31
CA ASP A 38 1.39 -11.88 -0.32
C ASP A 38 2.64 -12.03 0.56
N SER A 39 3.72 -12.48 -0.08
CA SER A 39 4.90 -13.01 0.60
C SER A 39 5.58 -11.99 1.52
N LEU A 40 5.45 -10.69 1.19
CA LEU A 40 6.05 -9.59 1.94
C LEU A 40 5.02 -8.62 2.54
N ASP A 41 3.75 -9.04 2.65
CA ASP A 41 2.69 -8.24 3.27
C ASP A 41 2.45 -6.86 2.60
N VAL A 42 2.70 -6.76 1.29
CA VAL A 42 2.65 -5.49 0.56
C VAL A 42 1.23 -4.91 0.55
N VAL A 43 0.20 -5.73 0.36
CA VAL A 43 -1.20 -5.29 0.36
C VAL A 43 -1.61 -4.80 1.76
N GLY A 44 -1.25 -5.56 2.79
CA GLY A 44 -1.59 -5.25 4.19
C GLY A 44 -0.89 -3.99 4.71
N ILE A 45 0.41 -3.83 4.43
CA ILE A 45 1.20 -2.70 4.92
C ILE A 45 1.05 -1.47 4.02
N HIS A 46 1.28 -1.62 2.72
CA HIS A 46 1.33 -0.48 1.80
C HIS A 46 -0.05 -0.13 1.24
N GLY A 47 -0.84 -1.13 0.86
CA GLY A 47 -2.19 -0.93 0.34
C GLY A 47 -3.11 -0.33 1.40
N ILE A 48 -3.36 -1.06 2.49
CA ILE A 48 -4.26 -0.61 3.58
C ILE A 48 -3.70 0.63 4.29
N GLY A 49 -2.40 0.67 4.59
CA GLY A 49 -1.76 1.85 5.18
C GLY A 49 -1.83 3.08 4.29
N GLY A 50 -1.76 2.90 2.96
CA GLY A 50 -1.96 3.95 1.97
C GLY A 50 -3.38 4.51 1.96
N ILE A 51 -4.39 3.63 1.98
CA ILE A 51 -5.81 4.00 2.07
C ILE A 51 -6.07 4.83 3.33
N TRP A 52 -5.63 4.33 4.49
CA TRP A 52 -5.78 5.06 5.74
C TRP A 52 -5.10 6.42 5.68
N GLY A 53 -3.84 6.47 5.23
CA GLY A 53 -3.09 7.72 5.13
C GLY A 53 -3.80 8.75 4.25
N ALA A 54 -4.33 8.36 3.10
CA ALA A 54 -5.04 9.26 2.20
C ALA A 54 -6.35 9.78 2.81
N LEU A 55 -7.14 8.91 3.45
CA LEU A 55 -8.38 9.31 4.12
C LEU A 55 -8.10 10.19 5.34
N ALA A 56 -7.07 9.87 6.12
CA ALA A 56 -6.63 10.68 7.25
C ALA A 56 -6.16 12.08 6.80
N THR A 57 -5.50 12.22 5.65
CA THR A 57 -5.25 13.55 5.05
C THR A 57 -6.56 14.28 4.76
N GLY A 58 -7.57 13.58 4.27
CA GLY A 58 -8.91 14.16 4.04
C GLY A 58 -9.61 14.66 5.30
N LEU A 59 -9.27 14.06 6.45
CA LEU A 59 -9.81 14.44 7.77
C LEU A 59 -9.01 15.58 8.42
N PHE A 60 -7.69 15.43 8.47
CA PHE A 60 -6.80 16.19 9.36
C PHE A 60 -5.91 17.22 8.65
N ALA A 61 -5.97 17.37 7.32
CA ALA A 61 -5.20 18.40 6.64
C ALA A 61 -5.62 19.81 7.12
N THR A 62 -4.66 20.72 7.26
CA THR A 62 -4.93 22.12 7.64
C THR A 62 -3.98 23.07 6.93
N LYS A 63 -4.51 24.21 6.48
CA LYS A 63 -3.72 25.29 5.91
C LYS A 63 -2.82 26.00 6.93
N ALA A 64 -3.07 25.81 8.23
CA ALA A 64 -2.19 26.31 9.29
C ALA A 64 -0.80 25.65 9.24
N VAL A 65 -0.73 24.38 8.81
CA VAL A 65 0.52 23.64 8.62
C VAL A 65 1.08 23.81 7.22
N ASN A 66 0.21 23.85 6.20
CA ASN A 66 0.60 24.04 4.82
C ASN A 66 -0.34 25.01 4.08
N ALA A 67 0.06 26.27 3.98
CA ALA A 67 -0.73 27.32 3.36
C ALA A 67 -1.03 27.07 1.87
N ALA A 68 -0.21 26.27 1.16
CA ALA A 68 -0.45 25.88 -0.23
C ALA A 68 -1.40 24.67 -0.37
N GLY A 69 -1.76 24.04 0.75
CA GLY A 69 -2.66 22.89 0.80
C GLY A 69 -4.14 23.27 0.91
N ALA A 70 -4.92 22.32 1.43
CA ALA A 70 -6.33 22.48 1.71
C ALA A 70 -6.66 22.02 3.13
N ASP A 71 -7.70 22.60 3.71
CA ASP A 71 -8.26 22.13 4.97
C ASP A 71 -9.00 20.80 4.76
N GLY A 72 -8.98 19.95 5.77
CA GLY A 72 -9.69 18.69 5.85
C GLY A 72 -11.07 18.85 6.47
N LEU A 73 -11.78 17.73 6.61
CA LEU A 73 -13.13 17.69 7.18
C LEU A 73 -13.18 18.35 8.57
N PHE A 74 -12.22 18.07 9.45
CA PHE A 74 -12.21 18.60 10.82
C PHE A 74 -11.86 20.09 10.91
N TYR A 75 -11.37 20.67 9.81
CA TYR A 75 -11.05 22.09 9.70
C TYR A 75 -12.07 22.82 8.80
N GLY A 76 -13.24 22.23 8.56
CA GLY A 76 -14.38 22.88 7.91
C GLY A 76 -14.52 22.63 6.41
N ASN A 77 -13.69 21.75 5.82
CA ASN A 77 -13.76 21.43 4.40
C ASN A 77 -14.07 19.93 4.15
N PRO A 78 -15.36 19.53 4.16
CA PRO A 78 -15.77 18.15 3.88
C PRO A 78 -15.40 17.69 2.46
N GLY A 79 -15.26 18.63 1.51
CA GLY A 79 -14.88 18.33 0.13
C GLY A 79 -13.53 17.64 0.03
N GLN A 80 -12.60 17.94 0.95
CA GLN A 80 -11.28 17.33 0.94
C GLN A 80 -11.32 15.83 1.23
N LEU A 81 -12.17 15.36 2.15
CA LEU A 81 -12.33 13.93 2.41
C LEU A 81 -12.89 13.21 1.19
N TRP A 82 -13.83 13.83 0.47
CA TRP A 82 -14.39 13.27 -0.75
C TRP A 82 -13.33 13.16 -1.86
N ILE A 83 -12.52 14.20 -2.07
CA ILE A 83 -11.42 14.17 -3.04
C ILE A 83 -10.44 13.03 -2.72
N GLN A 84 -10.07 12.86 -1.45
CA GLN A 84 -9.17 11.78 -1.04
C GLN A 84 -9.80 10.40 -1.23
N PHE A 85 -11.09 10.23 -0.94
CA PHE A 85 -11.81 8.99 -1.19
C PHE A 85 -11.82 8.63 -2.68
N VAL A 86 -12.17 9.57 -3.55
CA VAL A 86 -12.16 9.36 -5.01
C VAL A 86 -10.75 9.02 -5.50
N SER A 87 -9.73 9.71 -4.99
CA SER A 87 -8.32 9.43 -5.32
C SER A 87 -7.92 7.99 -4.93
N VAL A 88 -8.31 7.53 -3.73
CA VAL A 88 -8.08 6.15 -3.29
C VAL A 88 -8.74 5.15 -4.25
N VAL A 89 -10.03 5.33 -4.55
CA VAL A 89 -10.76 4.41 -5.44
C VAL A 89 -10.15 4.40 -6.84
N ALA A 90 -9.83 5.57 -7.39
CA ALA A 90 -9.23 5.70 -8.72
C ALA A 90 -7.85 5.02 -8.80
N THR A 91 -7.00 5.22 -7.79
CA THR A 91 -5.65 4.63 -7.75
C THR A 91 -5.68 3.12 -7.52
N LEU A 92 -6.59 2.62 -6.67
CA LEU A 92 -6.81 1.18 -6.51
C LEU A 92 -7.30 0.53 -7.80
N ALA A 93 -8.31 1.12 -8.45
CA ALA A 93 -8.84 0.59 -9.71
C ALA A 93 -7.76 0.60 -10.81
N PHE A 94 -7.06 1.71 -10.99
CA PHE A 94 -6.01 1.84 -11.99
C PHE A 94 -4.87 0.85 -11.74
N SER A 95 -4.31 0.82 -10.53
CA SER A 95 -3.18 -0.06 -10.20
C SER A 95 -3.54 -1.54 -10.35
N PHE A 96 -4.72 -1.96 -9.89
CA PHE A 96 -5.18 -3.33 -10.04
C PHE A 96 -5.39 -3.72 -11.50
N ILE A 97 -6.17 -2.92 -12.26
CA ILE A 97 -6.53 -3.23 -13.65
C ILE A 97 -5.27 -3.27 -14.53
N VAL A 98 -4.43 -2.25 -14.43
CA VAL A 98 -3.23 -2.13 -15.26
C VAL A 98 -2.21 -3.21 -14.90
N THR A 99 -1.95 -3.45 -13.61
CA THR A 99 -1.02 -4.51 -13.19
C THR A 99 -1.53 -5.88 -13.62
N TYR A 100 -2.82 -6.16 -13.45
CA TYR A 100 -3.42 -7.42 -13.91
C TYR A 100 -3.25 -7.62 -15.42
N ALA A 101 -3.54 -6.58 -16.21
CA ALA A 101 -3.36 -6.63 -17.66
C ALA A 101 -1.89 -6.88 -18.05
N LEU A 102 -0.95 -6.17 -17.41
CA LEU A 102 0.48 -6.33 -17.66
C LEU A 102 0.96 -7.74 -17.30
N LEU A 103 0.57 -8.28 -16.15
CA LEU A 103 0.91 -9.65 -15.75
C LEU A 103 0.35 -10.66 -16.75
N LYS A 104 -0.88 -10.48 -17.25
CA LYS A 104 -1.44 -11.36 -18.30
C LYS A 104 -0.67 -11.29 -19.61
N ILE A 105 -0.24 -10.10 -20.03
CA ILE A 105 0.55 -9.91 -21.25
C ILE A 105 1.92 -10.57 -21.10
N VAL A 106 2.64 -10.29 -20.00
CA VAL A 106 3.95 -10.89 -19.73
C VAL A 106 3.83 -12.41 -19.61
N GLY A 107 2.82 -12.89 -18.88
CA GLY A 107 2.53 -14.32 -18.70
C GLY A 107 2.20 -15.08 -19.99
N ALA A 108 1.79 -14.38 -21.05
CA ALA A 108 1.60 -14.98 -22.38
C ALA A 108 2.90 -15.10 -23.18
N ILE A 109 3.96 -14.36 -22.79
CA ILE A 109 5.26 -14.33 -23.46
C ILE A 109 6.26 -15.22 -22.72
N THR A 110 6.24 -15.18 -21.39
CA THR A 110 7.17 -15.91 -20.51
C THR A 110 6.45 -16.35 -19.23
N PRO A 111 6.78 -17.51 -18.65
CA PRO A 111 6.29 -17.89 -17.32
C PRO A 111 6.60 -16.80 -16.29
N LEU A 112 5.61 -16.46 -15.44
CA LEU A 112 5.76 -15.47 -14.37
C LEU A 112 6.37 -16.05 -13.08
N ARG A 113 6.28 -17.37 -12.90
CA ARG A 113 6.80 -18.11 -11.75
C ARG A 113 7.73 -19.19 -12.26
N VAL A 114 8.80 -19.45 -11.52
CA VAL A 114 9.71 -20.58 -11.76
C VAL A 114 8.96 -21.91 -11.61
N THR A 115 9.56 -23.00 -12.08
CA THR A 115 9.01 -24.34 -11.85
C THR A 115 9.06 -24.71 -10.37
N GLU A 116 8.23 -25.66 -9.94
CA GLU A 116 8.20 -26.14 -8.55
C GLU A 116 9.56 -26.73 -8.13
N GLU A 117 10.23 -27.45 -9.04
CA GLU A 117 11.58 -27.99 -8.83
C GLU A 117 12.63 -26.89 -8.63
N GLU A 118 12.56 -25.80 -9.41
CA GLU A 118 13.45 -24.63 -9.24
C GLU A 118 13.14 -23.82 -7.98
N GLU A 119 11.88 -23.79 -7.55
CA GLU A 119 11.44 -23.14 -6.31
C GLU A 119 11.93 -23.94 -5.09
N GLU A 120 11.83 -25.28 -5.12
CA GLU A 120 12.35 -26.17 -4.08
C GLU A 120 13.87 -26.13 -3.95
N ALA A 121 14.58 -26.06 -5.09
CA ALA A 121 16.04 -25.94 -5.11
C ALA A 121 16.54 -24.57 -4.60
N GLY A 122 15.68 -23.55 -4.63
CA GLY A 122 15.99 -22.17 -4.28
C GLY A 122 16.46 -21.33 -5.48
N LEU A 123 16.01 -20.08 -5.54
CA LEU A 123 16.26 -19.17 -6.68
C LEU A 123 17.75 -18.81 -6.83
N ASP A 124 18.51 -18.76 -5.75
CA ASP A 124 19.96 -18.50 -5.80
C ASP A 124 20.69 -19.57 -6.66
N VAL A 125 20.32 -20.84 -6.49
CA VAL A 125 20.91 -21.94 -7.25
C VAL A 125 20.33 -22.02 -8.66
N SER A 126 19.00 -21.98 -8.78
CA SER A 126 18.34 -22.22 -10.07
C SER A 126 18.46 -21.06 -11.05
N GLN A 127 18.42 -19.80 -10.57
CA GLN A 127 18.46 -18.60 -11.42
C GLN A 127 19.83 -17.93 -11.46
N HIS A 128 20.64 -18.07 -10.40
CA HIS A 128 21.91 -17.35 -10.26
C HIS A 128 23.15 -18.26 -10.17
N SER A 129 22.98 -19.59 -10.08
CA SER A 129 24.08 -20.56 -9.93
C SER A 129 25.01 -20.24 -8.76
N GLU A 130 24.48 -19.64 -7.70
CA GLU A 130 25.22 -19.22 -6.51
C GLU A 130 24.60 -19.77 -5.22
N SER A 131 25.33 -19.62 -4.11
CA SER A 131 24.82 -19.89 -2.76
C SER A 131 25.06 -18.66 -1.90
N ALA A 132 23.99 -18.09 -1.31
CA ALA A 132 24.09 -16.91 -0.46
C ALA A 132 25.00 -17.12 0.76
N TYR A 133 25.08 -18.35 1.27
CA TYR A 133 25.96 -18.72 2.38
C TYR A 133 26.77 -19.95 2.03
N GLN A 134 28.08 -19.90 2.26
CA GLN A 134 28.98 -21.06 2.18
C GLN A 134 29.38 -21.42 3.61
N ALA A 135 29.22 -22.70 3.98
CA ALA A 135 29.63 -23.24 5.28
C ALA A 135 31.15 -23.44 5.33
#